data_AF-A0AAV9CJN4-F1
#
_entry.id   AF-A0AAV9CJN4-F1
#
_cell.length_a   1.000
_cell.length_b   1.000
_cell.length_c   1.000
_cell.angle_alpha   90.00
_cell.angle_beta   90.00
_cell.angle_gamma   90.00
#
_symmetry.space_group_name_H-M   'P 1'
#
loop_
_entity.id
_entity.type
_entity.pdbx_description
1 polymer ?
#
loop_
_entity_poly.entity_id
_entity_poly.type
_entity_poly.pdbx_seq_one_letter_code
_entity_poly.pdbx_strand_id
1 'polypeptide(L)'
;MSPFIEQRISKYGKIFRSQLPGRRVIFSGDAELNRIVLQNTGQVINETLRLGHVVRYLPRKVTKTIQFKGFDIPNGYTVIPALAAVHMDPSLFDDPQCFNPWRWQKESSSPARTNNIMSFGGGLRLCPGMELAKVELSVFIHRLVLAYVWETEEPDPPMALPMVDFARGMHWTLDCNGTFKLVNL
;
A
#
# COMPACT_ATOMS: atom_id res chain seq x y z
N MET A 1 -19.46 -21.28 12.23
CA MET A 1 -17.99 -21.08 12.34
C MET A 1 -17.41 -22.45 12.72
N SER A 2 -16.09 -22.70 12.74
CA SER A 2 -15.66 -24.07 13.09
C SER A 2 -15.92 -24.33 14.58
N PRO A 3 -16.32 -25.56 14.99
CA PRO A 3 -16.60 -25.86 16.41
C PRO A 3 -15.41 -25.55 17.34
N PHE A 4 -14.20 -25.70 16.80
CA PHE A 4 -12.94 -25.35 17.47
C PHE A 4 -12.83 -23.85 17.81
N ILE A 5 -13.22 -22.97 16.87
CA ILE A 5 -13.19 -21.51 17.08
C ILE A 5 -14.30 -21.07 18.02
N GLU A 6 -15.52 -21.60 17.86
CA GLU A 6 -16.67 -21.26 18.70
C GLU A 6 -16.42 -21.59 20.18
N GLN A 7 -15.87 -22.78 20.47
CA GLN A 7 -15.54 -23.19 21.83
C GLN A 7 -14.51 -22.25 22.48
N ARG A 8 -13.50 -21.82 21.73
CA ARG A 8 -12.43 -20.95 22.25
C ARG A 8 -12.87 -19.51 22.41
N ILE A 9 -13.70 -19.00 21.51
CA ILE A 9 -14.30 -17.66 21.66
C ILE A 9 -15.19 -17.63 22.90
N SER A 10 -16.00 -18.68 23.13
CA SER A 10 -16.85 -18.79 24.33
C SER A 10 -16.02 -18.81 25.62
N LYS A 11 -14.88 -19.51 25.62
CA LYS A 11 -14.04 -19.68 26.82
C LYS A 11 -13.10 -18.51 27.11
N TYR A 12 -12.54 -17.87 26.09
CA TYR A 12 -11.46 -16.89 26.24
C TYR A 12 -11.79 -15.49 25.70
N GLY A 13 -12.99 -15.31 25.14
CA GLY A 13 -13.41 -14.06 24.49
C GLY A 13 -13.00 -14.00 23.01
N LYS A 14 -13.38 -12.91 22.33
CA LYS A 14 -13.14 -12.72 20.88
C LYS A 14 -11.66 -12.59 20.52
N ILE A 15 -10.79 -12.26 21.48
CA ILE A 15 -9.35 -12.11 21.28
C ILE A 15 -8.65 -13.03 22.28
N PHE A 16 -7.88 -14.00 21.80
CA PHE A 16 -7.21 -14.96 22.68
C PHE A 16 -5.86 -15.41 22.14
N ARG A 17 -4.96 -15.75 23.06
CA ARG A 17 -3.66 -16.33 22.72
C ARG A 17 -3.82 -17.80 22.36
N SER A 18 -3.13 -18.25 21.33
CA SER A 18 -3.07 -19.65 20.91
C SER A 18 -1.65 -20.00 20.49
N GLN A 19 -1.40 -21.29 20.33
CA GLN A 19 -0.15 -21.82 19.83
C GLN A 19 -0.46 -22.66 18.59
N LEU A 20 -0.01 -22.18 17.44
CA LEU A 20 0.12 -23.00 16.24
C LEU A 20 1.50 -23.65 16.27
N PRO A 21 1.77 -24.73 15.52
CA PRO A 21 3.05 -25.47 15.60
C PRO A 21 4.26 -24.52 15.58
N GLY A 22 4.93 -24.38 16.73
CA GLY A 22 6.09 -23.51 16.94
C GLY A 22 5.84 -21.99 17.04
N ARG A 23 4.61 -21.51 16.99
CA ARG A 23 4.30 -20.05 16.90
C ARG A 23 3.26 -19.63 17.93
N ARG A 24 3.62 -18.61 18.75
CA ARG A 24 2.66 -17.88 19.58
C ARG A 24 1.83 -16.96 18.67
N VAL A 25 0.53 -17.15 18.64
CA VAL A 25 -0.38 -16.36 17.82
C VAL A 25 -1.48 -15.75 18.69
N ILE A 26 -1.96 -14.56 18.32
CA ILE A 26 -3.20 -14.02 18.85
C ILE A 26 -4.27 -14.29 17.81
N PHE A 27 -5.29 -15.04 18.19
CA PHE A 27 -6.47 -15.25 17.38
C PHE A 27 -7.48 -14.14 17.71
N SER A 28 -8.02 -13.50 16.68
CA SER A 28 -9.00 -12.44 16.81
C SER A 28 -10.24 -12.75 15.96
N GLY A 29 -11.35 -13.00 16.63
CA GLY A 29 -12.71 -12.90 16.07
C GLY A 29 -13.34 -11.53 16.31
N ASP A 30 -12.57 -10.56 16.82
CA ASP A 30 -13.04 -9.20 17.05
C ASP A 30 -12.95 -8.35 15.77
N ALA A 31 -14.05 -7.68 15.43
CA ALA A 31 -14.15 -6.93 14.18
C ALA A 31 -13.27 -5.68 14.19
N GLU A 32 -13.09 -5.03 15.35
CA GLU A 32 -12.28 -3.82 15.48
C GLU A 32 -10.80 -4.14 15.43
N LEU A 33 -10.34 -5.15 16.18
CA LEU A 33 -8.95 -5.58 16.12
C LEU A 33 -8.60 -6.12 14.71
N ASN A 34 -9.47 -6.92 14.10
CA ASN A 34 -9.26 -7.38 12.73
C ASN A 34 -9.21 -6.21 11.75
N ARG A 35 -10.07 -5.21 11.95
CA ARG A 35 -10.08 -3.99 11.14
C ARG A 35 -8.79 -3.19 11.34
N ILE A 36 -8.27 -3.03 12.54
CA ILE A 36 -7.00 -2.33 12.78
C ILE A 36 -5.84 -3.07 12.09
N VAL A 37 -5.73 -4.38 12.32
CA VAL A 37 -4.65 -5.20 11.73
C VAL A 37 -4.73 -5.19 10.20
N LEU A 38 -5.93 -5.34 9.62
CA LEU A 38 -6.11 -5.42 8.17
C LEU A 38 -6.14 -4.03 7.49
N GLN A 39 -6.69 -3.00 8.11
CA GLN A 39 -6.74 -1.64 7.53
C GLN A 39 -5.40 -0.94 7.59
N ASN A 40 -4.57 -1.19 8.62
CA ASN A 40 -3.21 -0.65 8.65
C ASN A 40 -2.41 -1.14 7.44
N THR A 41 -2.62 -2.40 7.04
CA THR A 41 -1.98 -2.98 5.85
C THR A 41 -2.42 -2.25 4.57
N GLY A 42 -3.73 -1.96 4.42
CA GLY A 42 -4.25 -1.21 3.27
C GLY A 42 -3.73 0.24 3.19
N GLN A 43 -3.60 0.91 4.34
CA GLN A 43 -3.04 2.26 4.42
C GLN A 43 -1.56 2.29 4.01
N VAL A 44 -0.77 1.33 4.51
CA VAL A 44 0.63 1.15 4.13
C VAL A 44 0.76 0.88 2.64
N ILE A 45 -0.06 -0.03 2.08
CA ILE A 45 -0.06 -0.33 0.64
C ILE A 45 -0.36 0.93 -0.19
N ASN A 46 -1.38 1.71 0.19
CA ASN A 46 -1.73 2.93 -0.53
C ASN A 46 -0.60 3.96 -0.51
N GLU A 47 0.06 4.13 0.63
CA GLU A 47 1.19 5.07 0.73
C GLU A 47 2.43 4.58 -0.03
N THR A 48 2.71 3.28 0.01
CA THR A 48 3.77 2.67 -0.80
C THR A 48 3.51 2.85 -2.29
N LEU A 49 2.26 2.67 -2.75
CA LEU A 49 1.89 2.88 -4.15
C LEU A 49 1.91 4.37 -4.57
N ARG A 50 1.69 5.29 -3.62
CA ARG A 50 1.79 6.73 -3.86
C ARG A 50 3.26 7.13 -4.05
N LEU A 51 4.16 6.78 -3.13
CA LEU A 51 5.56 7.20 -3.18
C LEU A 51 6.44 6.36 -4.10
N GLY A 52 6.11 5.07 -4.23
CA GLY A 52 6.88 4.12 -5.03
C GLY A 52 6.79 4.41 -6.53
N HIS A 53 5.71 5.02 -7.01
CA HIS A 53 5.51 5.39 -8.42
C HIS A 53 5.87 4.28 -9.43
N VAL A 54 5.41 3.04 -9.18
CA VAL A 54 5.68 1.87 -10.03
C VAL A 54 5.39 2.16 -11.51
N VAL A 55 4.31 2.90 -11.78
CA VAL A 55 4.02 3.51 -13.07
C VAL A 55 4.00 5.02 -12.91
N ARG A 56 4.90 5.72 -13.60
CA ARG A 56 5.05 7.19 -13.48
C ARG A 56 4.10 7.97 -14.37
N TYR A 57 3.84 7.46 -15.57
CA TYR A 57 2.99 8.13 -16.56
C TYR A 57 2.38 7.15 -17.56
N LEU A 58 1.32 7.58 -18.25
CA LEU A 58 0.56 6.73 -19.18
C LEU A 58 0.23 7.47 -20.49
N PRO A 59 1.01 7.33 -21.58
CA PRO A 59 0.76 8.08 -22.80
C PRO A 59 -0.63 7.77 -23.40
N ARG A 60 -1.29 8.80 -23.93
CA ARG A 60 -2.61 8.72 -24.60
C ARG A 60 -2.60 9.58 -25.87
N LYS A 61 -2.98 9.00 -26.99
CA LYS A 61 -3.16 9.73 -28.24
C LYS A 61 -4.54 10.41 -28.25
N VAL A 62 -4.56 11.69 -28.59
CA VAL A 62 -5.77 12.49 -28.73
C VAL A 62 -6.40 12.13 -30.08
N THR A 63 -7.66 11.70 -30.06
CA THR A 63 -8.40 11.24 -31.25
C THR A 63 -9.29 12.32 -31.87
N LYS A 64 -9.58 13.38 -31.11
CA LYS A 64 -10.36 14.55 -31.50
C LYS A 64 -9.85 15.77 -30.73
N THR A 65 -9.82 16.93 -31.36
CA THR A 65 -9.47 18.18 -30.66
C THR A 65 -10.46 18.43 -29.53
N ILE A 66 -9.94 18.74 -28.33
CA ILE A 66 -10.75 19.02 -27.14
C ILE A 66 -10.29 20.31 -26.48
N GLN A 67 -11.21 20.97 -25.77
CA GLN A 67 -10.89 22.08 -24.87
C GLN A 67 -10.93 21.62 -23.42
N PHE A 68 -9.90 21.94 -22.66
CA PHE A 68 -9.82 21.60 -21.24
C PHE A 68 -9.21 22.75 -20.44
N LYS A 69 -9.95 23.30 -19.47
CA LYS A 69 -9.51 24.43 -18.62
C LYS A 69 -8.89 25.60 -19.41
N GLY A 70 -9.46 25.93 -20.57
CA GLY A 70 -8.98 27.01 -21.44
C GLY A 70 -7.82 26.63 -22.37
N PHE A 71 -7.35 25.38 -22.35
CA PHE A 71 -6.35 24.87 -23.28
C PHE A 71 -7.00 24.10 -24.44
N ASP A 72 -6.60 24.42 -25.67
CA ASP A 72 -6.88 23.59 -26.84
C ASP A 72 -5.87 22.44 -26.93
N ILE A 73 -6.37 21.21 -26.96
CA ILE A 73 -5.56 19.99 -27.11
C ILE A 73 -5.88 19.39 -28.48
N PRO A 74 -5.01 19.57 -29.50
CA PRO A 74 -5.32 19.19 -30.87
C PRO A 74 -5.36 17.67 -31.10
N ASN A 75 -6.17 17.25 -32.07
CA ASN A 75 -6.15 15.89 -32.59
C ASN A 75 -4.74 15.48 -33.04
N GLY A 76 -4.36 14.24 -32.75
CA GLY A 76 -3.06 13.67 -33.12
C GLY A 76 -1.95 13.87 -32.09
N TYR A 77 -2.11 14.81 -31.15
CA TYR A 77 -1.15 15.02 -30.07
C TYR A 77 -1.16 13.85 -29.07
N THR A 78 -0.08 13.72 -28.30
CA THR A 78 0.00 12.78 -27.17
C THR A 78 -0.08 13.53 -25.86
N VAL A 79 -1.04 13.14 -25.02
CA VAL A 79 -1.14 13.59 -23.63
C VAL A 79 -0.46 12.55 -22.75
N ILE A 80 0.38 13.01 -21.82
CA ILE A 80 1.08 12.17 -20.85
C ILE A 80 0.60 12.57 -19.45
N PRO A 81 -0.44 11.90 -18.89
CA PRO A 81 -0.81 12.05 -17.49
C PRO A 81 0.36 11.57 -16.63
N ALA A 82 1.01 12.50 -15.94
CA ALA A 82 2.10 12.24 -15.01
C ALA A 82 1.50 11.91 -13.64
N LEU A 83 1.28 10.61 -13.39
CA LEU A 83 0.66 10.11 -12.16
C LEU A 83 1.48 10.52 -10.92
N ALA A 84 2.80 10.37 -11.03
CA ALA A 84 3.74 10.73 -9.98
C ALA A 84 3.69 12.22 -9.61
N ALA A 85 3.40 13.11 -10.57
CA ALA A 85 3.28 14.53 -10.28
C ALA A 85 2.08 14.82 -9.36
N VAL A 86 0.94 14.15 -9.59
CA VAL A 86 -0.26 14.29 -8.75
C VAL A 86 -0.02 13.71 -7.35
N HIS A 87 0.68 12.57 -7.27
CA HIS A 87 1.03 11.93 -6.00
C HIS A 87 1.96 12.77 -5.13
N MET A 88 2.72 13.69 -5.73
CA MET A 88 3.67 14.57 -5.05
C MET A 88 3.19 16.02 -4.90
N ASP A 89 1.95 16.31 -5.29
CA ASP A 89 1.38 17.66 -5.25
C ASP A 89 1.07 18.08 -3.80
N PRO A 90 1.72 19.13 -3.26
CA PRO A 90 1.49 19.59 -1.90
C PRO A 90 0.09 20.22 -1.71
N SER A 91 -0.61 20.58 -2.79
CA SER A 91 -2.01 21.03 -2.71
C SER A 91 -2.99 19.87 -2.47
N LEU A 92 -2.55 18.63 -2.71
CA LEU A 92 -3.33 17.41 -2.55
C LEU A 92 -2.89 16.57 -1.35
N PHE A 93 -1.59 16.61 -1.00
CA PHE A 93 -0.98 15.81 0.04
C PHE A 93 -0.11 16.66 0.96
N ASP A 94 -0.44 16.70 2.24
CA ASP A 94 0.42 17.31 3.27
C ASP A 94 1.74 16.54 3.37
N ASP A 95 2.86 17.27 3.31
CA ASP A 95 4.21 16.71 3.28
C ASP A 95 4.34 15.52 2.30
N PRO A 96 4.27 15.78 0.98
CA PRO A 96 4.12 14.74 -0.02
C PRO A 96 5.36 13.83 -0.13
N GLN A 97 6.52 14.27 0.34
CA GLN A 97 7.76 13.48 0.32
C GLN A 97 7.83 12.48 1.48
N CYS A 98 7.08 12.72 2.55
CA CYS A 98 7.09 11.85 3.73
C CYS A 98 6.17 10.64 3.55
N PHE A 99 6.72 9.47 3.86
CA PHE A 99 5.96 8.23 3.95
C PHE A 99 5.08 8.25 5.20
N ASN A 100 3.79 8.50 5.02
CA ASN A 100 2.82 8.57 6.11
C ASN A 100 1.53 7.78 5.78
N PRO A 101 1.49 6.46 6.05
CA PRO A 101 0.28 5.63 5.96
C PRO A 101 -0.96 6.19 6.67
N TRP A 102 -0.79 6.91 7.78
CA TRP A 102 -1.88 7.41 8.61
C TRP A 102 -2.69 8.51 7.91
N ARG A 103 -2.15 9.12 6.84
CA ARG A 103 -2.89 10.05 5.99
C ARG A 103 -4.15 9.44 5.36
N TRP A 104 -4.24 8.11 5.30
CA TRP A 104 -5.35 7.37 4.72
C TRP A 104 -6.44 6.98 5.75
N GLN A 105 -6.31 7.36 7.02
CA GLN A 105 -7.32 7.06 8.05
C GLN A 105 -8.62 7.84 7.82
N LYS A 106 -9.75 7.30 8.32
CA LYS A 106 -11.08 7.93 8.14
C LYS A 106 -11.23 9.29 8.81
N GLU A 107 -10.33 9.66 9.72
CA GLU A 107 -10.34 10.93 10.44
C GLU A 107 -9.34 11.94 9.86
N SER A 108 -8.56 11.58 8.84
CA SER A 108 -7.63 12.52 8.22
C SER A 108 -8.37 13.57 7.40
N SER A 109 -7.99 14.84 7.53
CA SER A 109 -8.53 15.98 6.78
C SER A 109 -8.16 15.97 5.28
N SER A 110 -7.45 14.94 4.81
CA SER A 110 -6.93 14.86 3.44
C SER A 110 -8.06 14.84 2.40
N PRO A 111 -8.08 15.80 1.45
CA PRO A 111 -8.99 15.81 0.31
C PRO A 111 -8.79 14.61 -0.64
N ALA A 112 -7.67 13.89 -0.52
CA ALA A 112 -7.22 12.87 -1.45
C ALA A 112 -7.87 11.48 -1.25
N ARG A 113 -8.78 11.33 -0.27
CA ARG A 113 -9.21 10.04 0.27
C ARG A 113 -9.87 9.04 -0.69
N THR A 114 -10.30 9.41 -1.90
CA THR A 114 -10.97 8.41 -2.77
C THR A 114 -10.68 8.47 -4.27
N ASN A 115 -10.19 9.56 -4.85
CA ASN A 115 -10.04 9.67 -6.32
C ASN A 115 -8.64 10.10 -6.83
N ASN A 116 -7.69 10.39 -5.94
CA ASN A 116 -6.39 10.96 -6.36
C ASN A 116 -5.25 9.93 -6.37
N ILE A 117 -5.44 8.72 -5.85
CA ILE A 117 -4.50 7.62 -6.08
C ILE A 117 -4.77 7.04 -7.47
N MET A 118 -4.00 7.50 -8.46
CA MET A 118 -4.04 6.97 -9.82
C MET A 118 -2.95 5.92 -10.10
N SER A 119 -2.38 5.27 -9.08
CA SER A 119 -1.28 4.30 -9.22
C SER A 119 -1.62 3.10 -10.11
N PHE A 120 -2.92 2.79 -10.25
CA PHE A 120 -3.44 1.74 -11.13
C PHE A 120 -4.07 2.27 -12.42
N GLY A 121 -3.85 3.55 -12.75
CA GLY A 121 -4.51 4.24 -13.85
C GLY A 121 -5.96 4.62 -13.52
N GLY A 122 -6.82 4.61 -14.53
CA GLY A 122 -8.23 4.99 -14.39
C GLY A 122 -9.05 4.85 -15.67
N GLY A 123 -10.37 5.03 -15.54
CA GLY A 123 -11.33 4.90 -16.62
C GLY A 123 -11.43 3.47 -17.16
N LEU A 124 -11.71 3.32 -18.47
CA LEU A 124 -11.86 2.02 -19.14
C LEU A 124 -10.58 1.16 -19.17
N ARG A 125 -9.43 1.75 -18.82
CA ARG A 125 -8.13 1.06 -18.74
C ARG A 125 -7.58 1.04 -17.32
N LEU A 126 -8.45 1.07 -16.31
CA LEU A 126 -8.08 0.80 -14.93
C LEU A 126 -7.44 -0.60 -14.85
N CYS A 127 -6.37 -0.74 -14.07
CA CYS A 127 -5.64 -2.01 -13.95
C CYS A 127 -6.60 -3.15 -13.54
N PRO A 128 -6.78 -4.19 -14.37
CA PRO A 128 -7.63 -5.33 -14.00
C PRO A 128 -7.04 -6.16 -12.84
N GLY A 129 -5.74 -6.07 -12.61
CA GLY A 129 -5.03 -6.75 -11.52
C GLY A 129 -4.98 -5.96 -10.20
N MET A 130 -5.63 -4.80 -10.09
CA MET A 130 -5.54 -3.94 -8.90
C MET A 130 -5.89 -4.68 -7.60
N GLU A 131 -7.00 -5.41 -7.59
CA GLU A 131 -7.45 -6.10 -6.38
C GLU A 131 -6.56 -7.31 -6.05
N LEU A 132 -6.08 -8.03 -7.07
CA LEU A 132 -5.12 -9.11 -6.88
C LEU A 132 -3.80 -8.59 -6.28
N ALA A 133 -3.24 -7.51 -6.84
CA ALA A 133 -1.99 -6.92 -6.35
C ALA A 133 -2.11 -6.48 -4.89
N LYS A 134 -3.24 -5.87 -4.48
CA LYS A 134 -3.48 -5.50 -3.08
C LYS A 134 -3.53 -6.73 -2.16
N VAL A 135 -4.13 -7.83 -2.60
CA VAL A 135 -4.17 -9.08 -1.83
C VAL A 135 -2.78 -9.69 -1.71
N GLU A 136 -2.03 -9.79 -2.81
CA GLU A 136 -0.66 -10.30 -2.81
C GLU A 136 0.25 -9.52 -1.86
N LEU A 137 0.22 -8.18 -1.95
CA LEU A 137 0.96 -7.30 -1.03
C LEU A 137 0.52 -7.49 0.41
N SER A 138 -0.79 -7.61 0.67
CA SER A 138 -1.32 -7.78 2.03
C SER A 138 -0.84 -9.09 2.65
N VAL A 139 -0.90 -10.20 1.89
CA VAL A 139 -0.45 -11.51 2.36
C VAL A 139 1.07 -11.52 2.57
N PHE A 140 1.83 -10.91 1.66
CA PHE A 140 3.28 -10.81 1.77
C PHE A 140 3.69 -10.03 3.02
N ILE A 141 3.17 -8.81 3.21
CA ILE A 141 3.45 -7.96 4.36
C ILE A 141 3.07 -8.68 5.66
N HIS A 142 1.88 -9.28 5.71
CA HIS A 142 1.43 -10.03 6.88
C HIS A 142 2.38 -11.17 7.25
N ARG A 143 2.89 -11.92 6.27
CA ARG A 143 3.86 -12.99 6.51
C ARG A 143 5.22 -12.45 6.92
N LEU A 144 5.69 -11.38 6.26
CA LEU A 144 6.98 -10.76 6.51
C LEU A 144 7.06 -10.26 7.95
N VAL A 145 6.10 -9.44 8.39
CA VAL A 145 6.07 -8.83 9.72
C VAL A 145 5.87 -9.82 10.86
N LEU A 146 5.28 -10.99 10.57
CA LEU A 146 5.03 -12.03 11.57
C LEU A 146 6.18 -13.03 11.73
N ALA A 147 7.00 -13.20 10.70
CA ALA A 147 8.00 -14.26 10.65
C ALA A 147 9.44 -13.74 10.75
N TYR A 148 9.69 -12.48 10.41
CA TYR A 148 11.03 -11.93 10.30
C TYR A 148 11.14 -10.56 10.97
N VAL A 149 12.32 -10.29 11.52
CA VAL A 149 12.83 -8.93 11.73
C VAL A 149 13.89 -8.71 10.66
N TRP A 150 13.91 -7.53 10.04
CA TRP A 150 14.82 -7.24 8.94
C TRP A 150 15.44 -5.86 9.03
N GLU A 151 16.65 -5.76 8.51
CA GLU A 151 17.40 -4.52 8.38
C GLU A 151 18.00 -4.46 6.98
N THR A 152 18.08 -3.26 6.42
CA THR A 152 18.80 -3.01 5.16
C THR A 152 20.29 -3.02 5.45
N GLU A 153 21.07 -3.80 4.70
CA GLU A 153 22.52 -3.87 4.88
C GLU A 153 23.18 -2.51 4.61
N GLU A 154 22.71 -1.83 3.56
CA GLU A 154 23.13 -0.48 3.21
C GLU A 154 21.96 0.35 2.65
N PRO A 155 22.01 1.69 2.71
CA PRO A 155 21.01 2.54 2.09
C PRO A 155 21.02 2.42 0.56
N ASP A 156 19.98 1.84 -0.03
CA ASP A 156 19.80 1.72 -1.47
C ASP A 156 18.49 2.40 -1.89
N PRO A 157 18.52 3.69 -2.26
CA PRO A 157 17.30 4.41 -2.62
C PRO A 157 16.75 3.93 -3.98
N PRO A 158 15.41 3.95 -4.17
CA PRO A 158 14.81 3.53 -5.42
C PRO A 158 15.18 4.48 -6.57
N MET A 159 15.54 3.87 -7.70
CA MET A 159 15.86 4.53 -8.96
C MET A 159 14.67 4.56 -9.91
N ALA A 160 14.78 5.46 -10.90
CA ALA A 160 13.77 5.74 -11.90
C ALA A 160 14.27 5.38 -13.31
N LEU A 161 13.96 4.19 -13.84
CA LEU A 161 14.35 3.81 -15.21
C LEU A 161 13.29 2.96 -15.91
N PRO A 162 12.57 3.51 -16.90
CA PRO A 162 11.09 3.61 -16.95
C PRO A 162 10.27 2.85 -15.87
N MET A 163 10.68 1.65 -15.49
CA MET A 163 10.32 0.92 -14.28
C MET A 163 11.11 1.43 -13.06
N VAL A 164 10.63 1.09 -11.86
CA VAL A 164 11.32 1.40 -10.60
C VAL A 164 12.24 0.23 -10.29
N ASP A 165 13.48 0.53 -9.89
CA ASP A 165 14.47 -0.48 -9.55
C ASP A 165 15.39 0.02 -8.41
N PHE A 166 16.24 -0.84 -7.88
CA PHE A 166 17.22 -0.52 -6.86
C PHE A 166 18.62 -0.78 -7.39
N ALA A 167 19.51 0.20 -7.30
CA ALA A 167 20.84 0.15 -7.93
C ALA A 167 21.65 -1.08 -7.50
N ARG A 168 21.46 -1.50 -6.26
CA ARG A 168 22.16 -2.62 -5.63
C ARG A 168 21.18 -3.74 -5.26
N GLY A 169 19.99 -3.77 -5.86
CA GLY A 169 19.02 -4.85 -5.66
C GLY A 169 18.37 -4.89 -4.27
N MET A 170 18.54 -3.86 -3.42
CA MET A 170 17.89 -3.75 -2.12
C MET A 170 18.16 -4.98 -1.21
N HIS A 171 19.42 -5.17 -0.80
CA HIS A 171 19.81 -6.28 0.07
C HIS A 171 19.35 -6.10 1.52
N TRP A 172 18.73 -7.16 2.06
CA TRP A 172 18.22 -7.23 3.44
C TRP A 172 18.77 -8.44 4.16
N THR A 173 19.08 -8.26 5.45
CA THR A 173 19.31 -9.37 6.37
C THR A 173 18.00 -9.72 7.09
N LEU A 174 17.69 -11.01 7.19
CA LEU A 174 16.48 -11.53 7.85
C LEU A 174 16.88 -12.31 9.10
N ASP A 175 16.39 -11.91 10.28
CA ASP A 175 16.48 -12.69 11.50
C ASP A 175 15.16 -13.44 11.75
N CYS A 176 15.25 -14.75 11.96
CA CYS A 176 14.14 -15.65 12.24
C CYS A 176 13.93 -15.91 13.75
N ASN A 177 14.80 -15.36 14.61
CA ASN A 177 14.67 -15.47 16.07
C ASN A 177 13.50 -14.60 16.54
N GLY A 178 12.32 -15.21 16.65
CA GLY A 178 11.01 -14.63 16.97
C GLY A 178 10.86 -13.95 18.34
N THR A 179 11.73 -13.00 18.66
CA THR A 179 11.49 -11.95 19.64
C THR A 179 11.12 -10.68 18.88
N PHE A 180 9.81 -10.43 18.76
CA PHE A 180 9.31 -9.08 18.47
C PHE A 180 9.92 -8.15 19.52
N LYS A 181 10.98 -7.42 19.17
CA LYS A 181 11.27 -6.17 19.86
C LYS A 181 10.07 -5.28 19.52
N LEU A 182 9.28 -4.94 20.53
CA LEU A 182 8.31 -3.86 20.42
C LEU A 182 9.10 -2.62 20.02
N VAL A 183 9.19 -2.36 18.71
CA VAL A 183 9.54 -1.04 18.22
C VAL A 183 8.31 -0.21 18.56
N ASN A 184 8.43 0.59 19.62
CA ASN A 184 7.40 1.55 19.98
C ASN A 184 7.17 2.44 18.74
N LEU A 185 6.00 2.30 18.12
CA LEU A 185 5.42 3.32 17.25
C LEU A 185 4.84 4.42 18.13
#